data_AF-A0A654DEZ4-F1
#
_entry.id   AF-A0A654DEZ4-F1
#
_cell.length_a   1.000
_cell.length_b   1.000
_cell.length_c   1.000
_cell.angle_alpha   90.00
_cell.angle_beta   90.00
_cell.angle_gamma   90.00
#
_symmetry.space_group_name_H-M   'P 1'
#
loop_
_entity.id
_entity.type
_entity.pdbx_description
1 polymer ?
#
loop_
_entity_poly.entity_id
_entity_poly.type
_entity_poly.pdbx_seq_one_letter_code
_entity_poly.pdbx_strand_id
1 'polypeptide(L)'
;MLWSTVFLLCLTGTVFTTPMAIVQGFSFDWLQLTAANGWVMAYYGALVWAVPYVLIFKGVTRIPASATGMAVAIIPLAASFFSILFFGEHLQVTDGFALVLVILSIVAAEASESTKPKLVSPA
;
A
#
# COMPACT_ATOMS: atom_id res chain seq x y z
N MET A 1 -2.69 -2.24 -22.51
CA MET A 1 -3.69 -2.33 -21.42
C MET A 1 -3.15 -1.80 -20.09
N LEU A 2 -2.03 -2.32 -19.56
CA LEU A 2 -1.47 -1.92 -18.24
C LEU A 2 -1.28 -0.39 -18.03
N TRP A 3 -0.74 0.31 -19.03
CA TRP A 3 -0.51 1.76 -18.97
C TRP A 3 -1.80 2.58 -18.85
N SER A 4 -2.90 2.10 -19.45
CA SER A 4 -4.20 2.78 -19.37
C SER A 4 -4.82 2.63 -17.98
N THR A 5 -4.65 1.48 -17.33
CA THR A 5 -5.15 1.25 -15.97
C THR A 5 -4.44 2.12 -14.94
N VAL A 6 -3.11 2.24 -15.03
CA VAL A 6 -2.33 3.11 -14.13
C VAL A 6 -2.69 4.57 -14.33
N PHE A 7 -2.83 5.02 -15.59
CA PHE A 7 -3.26 6.38 -15.88
C PHE A 7 -4.66 6.68 -15.31
N LEU A 8 -5.62 5.76 -15.48
CA LEU A 8 -6.96 5.91 -14.92
C LEU A 8 -6.94 5.97 -13.39
N LEU A 9 -6.09 5.19 -12.73
CA LEU A 9 -5.90 5.26 -11.28
C LEU A 9 -5.32 6.58 -10.81
N CYS A 10 -4.31 7.12 -11.51
CA CYS A 10 -3.77 8.45 -11.20
C CYS A 10 -4.86 9.53 -11.37
N LEU A 11 -5.66 9.43 -12.43
CA LEU A 11 -6.70 10.40 -12.74
C LEU A 11 -7.82 10.37 -11.70
N THR A 12 -8.35 9.18 -11.38
CA THR A 12 -9.39 9.03 -10.35
C THR A 12 -8.86 9.44 -8.99
N GLY A 13 -7.64 9.02 -8.63
CA GLY A 13 -6.97 9.46 -7.40
C GLY A 13 -6.92 10.98 -7.31
N THR A 14 -6.46 11.65 -8.37
CA THR A 14 -6.40 13.12 -8.44
C THR A 14 -7.79 13.73 -8.24
N VAL A 15 -8.82 13.26 -8.95
CA VAL A 15 -10.18 13.80 -8.83
C VAL A 15 -10.72 13.68 -7.40
N PHE A 16 -10.48 12.55 -6.74
CA PHE A 16 -10.95 12.31 -5.38
C PHE A 16 -10.16 13.09 -4.32
N THR A 17 -8.84 13.22 -4.48
CA THR A 17 -8.00 13.92 -3.51
C THR A 17 -7.99 15.44 -3.72
N THR A 18 -8.32 15.94 -4.92
CA THR A 18 -8.35 17.37 -5.24
C THR A 18 -9.26 18.20 -4.32
N PRO A 19 -10.53 17.85 -4.05
CA PRO A 19 -11.37 18.67 -3.16
C PRO A 19 -10.79 18.75 -1.75
N MET A 20 -10.21 17.65 -1.25
CA MET A 20 -9.57 17.62 0.06
C MET A 20 -8.28 18.47 0.08
N ALA A 21 -7.48 18.39 -0.98
CA ALA A 21 -6.27 19.19 -1.15
C ALA A 21 -6.56 20.69 -1.22
N ILE A 22 -7.66 21.09 -1.88
CA ILE A 22 -8.10 22.49 -1.95
C ILE A 22 -8.48 23.00 -0.57
N VAL A 23 -9.30 22.25 0.19
CA VAL A 23 -9.70 22.63 1.56
C VAL A 23 -8.48 22.79 2.46
N GLN A 24 -7.53 21.87 2.40
CA GLN A 24 -6.32 21.93 3.20
C GLN A 24 -5.39 23.07 2.74
N GLY A 25 -5.35 23.37 1.44
CA GLY A 25 -4.54 24.44 0.87
C GLY A 25 -4.96 25.85 1.31
N PHE A 26 -6.23 26.06 1.68
CA PHE A 26 -6.69 27.34 2.24
C PHE A 26 -6.19 27.60 3.67
N SER A 27 -5.92 26.54 4.43
CA SER A 27 -5.40 26.63 5.80
C SER A 27 -3.87 26.50 5.86
N PHE A 28 -3.21 26.28 4.73
CA PHE A 28 -1.78 26.02 4.66
C PHE A 28 -0.98 27.32 4.45
N ASP A 29 0.08 27.51 5.24
CA ASP A 29 0.99 28.64 5.07
C ASP A 29 2.01 28.34 3.96
N TRP A 30 1.72 28.84 2.75
CA TRP A 30 2.54 28.63 1.56
C TRP A 30 3.95 29.24 1.67
N LEU A 31 4.17 30.20 2.59
CA LEU A 31 5.48 30.81 2.81
C LEU A 31 6.47 29.88 3.52
N GLN A 32 6.00 28.86 4.24
CA GLN A 32 6.87 27.85 4.86
C GLN A 32 7.34 26.76 3.87
N LEU A 33 6.83 26.78 2.63
CA LEU A 33 7.12 25.75 1.65
C LEU A 33 8.52 25.96 1.04
N THR A 34 9.51 25.30 1.61
CA THR A 34 10.89 25.31 1.11
C THR A 34 11.03 24.38 -0.12
N ALA A 35 11.92 24.70 -1.05
CA ALA A 35 12.21 23.86 -2.24
C ALA A 35 12.55 22.40 -1.89
N ALA A 36 13.17 22.16 -0.73
CA ALA A 36 13.45 20.83 -0.20
C ALA A 36 12.17 20.01 0.05
N ASN A 37 11.11 20.63 0.58
CA ASN A 37 9.83 19.96 0.83
C ASN A 37 9.17 19.54 -0.48
N GLY A 38 9.25 20.39 -1.52
CA GLY A 38 8.76 20.06 -2.85
C GLY A 38 9.47 18.84 -3.46
N TRP A 39 10.79 18.72 -3.27
CA TRP A 39 11.54 17.54 -3.71
C TRP A 39 11.15 16.27 -2.97
N VAL A 40 10.95 16.35 -1.65
CA VAL A 40 10.47 15.22 -0.85
C VAL A 40 9.08 14.77 -1.31
N MET A 41 8.17 15.71 -1.57
CA MET A 41 6.84 15.41 -2.12
C MET A 41 6.92 14.69 -3.47
N ALA A 42 7.78 15.15 -4.38
CA ALA A 42 7.99 14.51 -5.67
C ALA A 42 8.59 13.09 -5.52
N TYR A 43 9.55 12.91 -4.60
CA TYR A 43 10.13 11.62 -4.26
C TYR A 43 9.06 10.63 -3.76
N TYR A 44 8.23 11.05 -2.80
CA TYR A 44 7.14 10.21 -2.29
C TYR A 44 6.12 9.87 -3.38
N GLY A 45 5.68 10.86 -4.17
CA GLY A 45 4.71 10.63 -5.25
C GLY A 45 5.23 9.65 -6.32
N ALA A 46 6.51 9.74 -6.69
CA ALA A 46 7.07 8.87 -7.72
C ALA A 46 7.45 7.48 -7.19
N LEU A 47 8.26 7.43 -6.13
CA LEU A 47 8.89 6.19 -5.68
C LEU A 47 8.08 5.42 -4.64
N VAL A 48 7.26 6.11 -3.83
CA VAL A 48 6.40 5.45 -2.83
C VAL A 48 5.04 5.12 -3.42
N TRP A 49 4.57 5.88 -4.41
CA TRP A 49 3.26 5.67 -5.02
C TRP A 49 3.35 5.09 -6.44
N ALA A 50 3.84 5.84 -7.44
CA ALA A 50 3.75 5.42 -8.83
C ALA A 50 4.49 4.10 -9.15
N VAL A 51 5.73 3.94 -8.68
CA VAL A 51 6.55 2.75 -8.98
C VAL A 51 5.96 1.46 -8.37
N PRO A 52 5.61 1.41 -7.07
CA PRO A 52 5.01 0.21 -6.46
C PRO A 52 3.70 -0.22 -7.12
N TYR A 53 2.84 0.73 -7.49
CA TYR A 53 1.60 0.41 -8.20
C TYR A 53 1.87 -0.23 -9.56
N VAL A 54 2.79 0.32 -10.36
CA VAL A 54 3.17 -0.28 -11.65
C VAL A 54 3.71 -1.71 -11.45
N LEU A 55 4.51 -1.94 -10.42
CA LEU A 55 5.05 -3.27 -10.08
C LEU A 55 3.94 -4.26 -9.69
N ILE A 56 3.00 -3.85 -8.84
CA ILE A 56 1.85 -4.68 -8.45
C ILE A 56 1.00 -5.02 -9.66
N PHE A 57 0.63 -4.06 -10.50
CA PHE A 57 -0.20 -4.35 -11.68
C PHE A 57 0.53 -5.27 -12.67
N LYS A 58 1.84 -5.11 -12.83
CA LYS A 58 2.65 -6.02 -13.63
C LYS A 58 2.68 -7.43 -13.01
N GLY A 59 2.77 -7.53 -11.68
CA GLY A 59 2.76 -8.79 -10.94
C GLY A 59 1.43 -9.52 -11.00
N VAL A 60 0.32 -8.84 -10.72
CA VAL A 60 -1.06 -9.39 -10.69
C VAL A 60 -1.42 -10.12 -11.99
N THR A 61 -0.91 -9.68 -13.13
CA THR A 61 -1.16 -10.36 -14.42
C THR A 61 -0.46 -11.72 -14.57
N ARG A 62 0.51 -12.04 -13.69
CA ARG A 62 1.34 -13.25 -13.76
C ARG A 62 1.20 -14.19 -12.57
N ILE A 63 0.68 -13.75 -11.43
CA ILE A 63 0.48 -14.55 -10.22
C ILE A 63 -1.01 -14.66 -9.86
N PRO A 64 -1.45 -15.75 -9.21
CA PRO A 64 -2.84 -15.87 -8.78
C PRO A 64 -3.22 -14.74 -7.81
N ALA A 65 -4.50 -14.36 -7.82
CA ALA A 65 -5.03 -13.29 -6.97
C ALA A 65 -4.75 -13.55 -5.47
N SER A 66 -4.82 -14.82 -5.05
CA SER A 66 -4.38 -15.32 -3.75
C SER A 66 -2.98 -14.83 -3.37
N ALA A 67 -1.97 -15.17 -4.18
CA ALA A 67 -0.58 -14.79 -3.92
C ALA A 67 -0.33 -13.28 -3.93
N THR A 68 -1.10 -12.52 -4.70
CA THR A 68 -1.03 -11.05 -4.64
C THR A 68 -1.59 -10.54 -3.31
N GLY A 69 -2.74 -11.09 -2.87
CA GLY A 69 -3.34 -10.76 -1.58
C GLY A 69 -2.39 -11.04 -0.41
N MET A 70 -1.67 -12.16 -0.45
CA MET A 70 -0.63 -12.49 0.54
C MET A 70 0.47 -11.43 0.59
N ALA A 71 1.00 -11.04 -0.58
CA ALA A 71 2.08 -10.05 -0.65
C ALA A 71 1.65 -8.69 -0.06
N VAL A 72 0.38 -8.33 -0.26
CA VAL A 72 -0.22 -7.12 0.33
C VAL A 72 -0.39 -7.27 1.86
N ALA A 73 -0.76 -8.45 2.34
CA ALA A 73 -0.93 -8.71 3.76
C ALA A 73 0.38 -8.62 4.56
N ILE A 74 1.54 -8.81 3.91
CA ILE A 74 2.87 -8.65 4.51
C ILE A 74 3.28 -7.17 4.67
N ILE A 75 2.66 -6.24 3.93
CA ILE A 75 3.02 -4.80 3.94
C ILE A 75 3.09 -4.20 5.37
N PRO A 76 2.09 -4.36 6.26
CA PRO A 76 2.15 -3.79 7.61
C PRO A 76 3.30 -4.37 8.46
N LEU A 77 3.70 -5.63 8.24
CA LEU A 77 4.85 -6.24 8.91
C LEU A 77 6.15 -5.60 8.44
N ALA A 78 6.30 -5.44 7.12
CA ALA A 78 7.45 -4.77 6.55
C ALA A 78 7.52 -3.31 7.00
N ALA A 79 6.40 -2.58 6.99
CA ALA A 79 6.32 -1.20 7.47
C ALA A 79 6.77 -1.08 8.93
N SER A 80 6.29 -1.98 9.81
CA SER A 80 6.69 -2.00 11.21
C SER A 80 8.18 -2.32 11.39
N PHE A 81 8.70 -3.28 10.63
CA PHE A 81 10.12 -3.63 10.63
C PHE A 81 11.01 -2.43 10.24
N PHE A 82 10.66 -1.73 9.15
CA PHE A 82 11.37 -0.53 8.71
C PHE A 82 11.22 0.63 9.72
N SER A 83 10.06 0.77 10.38
CA SER A 83 9.86 1.77 11.44
C SER A 83 10.83 1.57 12.61
N ILE A 84 10.95 0.34 13.11
CA ILE A 84 11.88 0.00 14.20
C ILE A 84 13.32 0.26 13.77
N LEU A 85 13.68 -0.14 12.54
CA LEU A 85 15.06 -0.08 12.06
C LEU A 85 15.53 1.36 11.77
N PHE A 86 14.70 2.20 11.16
CA PHE A 86 15.08 3.55 10.74
C PHE A 86 14.70 4.64 11.74
N PHE A 87 13.55 4.51 12.41
CA PHE A 87 13.07 5.50 13.36
C PHE A 87 13.54 5.22 14.79
N GLY A 88 13.98 3.99 15.10
CA GLY A 88 14.44 3.60 16.43
C GLY A 88 13.34 3.68 17.49
N GLU A 89 12.07 3.67 17.09
CA GLU A 89 10.94 3.76 18.00
C GLU A 89 10.89 2.54 18.94
N HIS A 90 10.68 2.82 20.22
CA HIS A 90 10.41 1.80 21.22
C HIS A 90 8.97 1.32 21.03
N LEU A 91 8.83 0.16 20.37
CA LEU A 91 7.55 -0.53 20.22
C LEU A 91 6.86 -0.63 21.58
N GLN A 92 5.66 -0.06 21.68
CA GLN A 92 4.83 -0.28 22.84
C GLN A 92 4.31 -1.72 22.82
N VAL A 93 3.90 -2.22 23.99
CA VAL A 93 3.34 -3.57 24.13
C VAL A 93 2.11 -3.76 23.22
N THR A 94 1.39 -2.67 22.93
CA THR A 94 0.28 -2.61 21.99
C THR A 94 0.70 -2.91 20.54
N ASP A 95 1.85 -2.39 20.09
CA ASP A 95 2.35 -2.62 18.73
C ASP A 95 2.78 -4.09 18.55
N GLY A 96 3.39 -4.66 19.59
CA GLY A 96 3.71 -6.09 19.64
C GLY A 96 2.45 -6.96 19.53
N PHE A 97 1.38 -6.62 20.27
CA PHE A 97 0.12 -7.36 20.19
C PHE A 97 -0.55 -7.21 18.82
N ALA A 98 -0.51 -6.02 18.22
CA ALA A 98 -0.99 -5.77 16.87
C ALA A 98 -0.23 -6.61 15.83
N LEU A 99 1.11 -6.69 15.93
CA LEU A 99 1.93 -7.51 15.04
C LEU A 99 1.59 -8.99 15.12
N VAL A 100 1.41 -9.53 16.34
CA VAL A 100 0.99 -10.92 16.53
C VAL A 100 -0.38 -11.18 15.89
N LEU A 101 -1.33 -10.25 16.08
CA LEU A 101 -2.67 -10.38 15.52
C LEU A 101 -2.67 -10.33 13.99
N VAL A 102 -1.82 -9.49 13.38
CA VAL A 102 -1.60 -9.44 11.93
C VAL A 102 -1.01 -10.76 11.43
N ILE A 103 0.02 -11.28 12.09
CA ILE A 103 0.62 -12.58 11.73
C ILE A 103 -0.43 -13.70 11.80
N LEU A 104 -1.22 -13.75 12.86
CA LEU A 104 -2.31 -14.72 13.01
C LEU A 104 -3.36 -14.59 11.90
N SER A 105 -3.73 -13.36 11.53
CA SER A 105 -4.67 -13.12 10.43
C SER A 105 -4.12 -13.60 9.09
N ILE A 106 -2.82 -13.42 8.82
CA ILE A 106 -2.19 -13.90 7.59
C ILE A 106 -2.23 -15.43 7.58
N VAL A 107 -1.80 -16.08 8.66
CA VAL A 107 -1.80 -17.55 8.76
C VAL A 107 -3.22 -18.14 8.65
N ALA A 108 -4.23 -17.49 9.24
CA ALA A 108 -5.62 -17.91 9.13
C ALA A 108 -6.17 -17.73 7.71
N ALA A 109 -5.78 -16.65 7.01
CA ALA A 109 -6.13 -16.44 5.61
C ALA A 109 -5.51 -17.52 4.72
N GLU A 110 -4.24 -17.88 4.94
CA GLU A 110 -3.57 -18.99 4.23
C GLU A 110 -4.30 -20.33 4.44
N ALA A 111 -4.64 -20.66 5.69
CA ALA A 111 -5.32 -21.91 6.01
C ALA A 111 -6.72 -22.00 5.36
N SER A 112 -7.41 -20.86 5.22
CA SER A 112 -8.72 -20.79 4.56
C SER A 112 -8.62 -20.95 3.04
N GLU A 113 -7.57 -20.44 2.39
CA GLU A 113 -7.37 -20.65 0.96
C GLU A 113 -7.07 -22.11 0.59
N SER A 114 -6.35 -22.85 1.44
CA SER A 114 -6.14 -24.29 1.25
C SER A 114 -7.41 -25.13 1.37
N THR A 115 -8.51 -24.57 1.89
CA THR A 115 -9.75 -25.29 2.20
C THR A 115 -10.83 -25.09 1.13
N LYS A 116 -10.65 -24.20 0.13
CA LYS A 116 -11.64 -24.06 -0.95
C LYS A 116 -11.69 -25.37 -1.78
N PRO A 117 -12.85 -26.03 -1.89
CA PRO A 117 -12.97 -27.22 -2.72
C PRO A 117 -12.67 -26.85 -4.17
N LYS A 118 -11.81 -27.61 -4.85
CA LYS A 118 -11.71 -27.59 -6.31
C LYS A 118 -13.13 -27.81 -6.86
N LEU A 119 -13.79 -26.74 -7.29
CA LEU A 119 -15.00 -26.84 -8.09
C LEU A 119 -14.57 -27.55 -9.38
N VAL A 120 -14.99 -28.80 -9.51
CA VAL A 120 -14.89 -29.58 -10.73
C VAL A 120 -15.65 -28.79 -11.80
N SER A 121 -14.94 -28.26 -12.79
CA SER A 121 -15.56 -27.79 -14.02
C SER A 121 -16.09 -29.03 -14.74
N PRO A 122 -17.41 -29.14 -15.04
CA PRO A 122 -17.84 -30.05 -16.07
C PRO A 122 -17.32 -29.55 -17.42
N ALA A 123 -16.94 -30.50 -18.26
CA ALA A 123 -16.40 -30.34 -19.59
C ALA A 123 -17.41 -29.72 -20.58
#